data_AF-A0A1B7LG55-F1
#
_entry.id   AF-A0A1B7LG55-F1
#
_cell.length_a   1.000
_cell.length_b   1.000
_cell.length_c   1.000
_cell.angle_alpha   90.00
_cell.angle_beta   90.00
_cell.angle_gamma   90.00
#
_symmetry.space_group_name_H-M   'P 1'
#
loop_
_entity.id
_entity.type
_entity.pdbx_description
1 polymer ?
#
loop_
_entity_poly.entity_id
_entity_poly.type
_entity_poly.pdbx_seq_one_letter_code
_entity_poly.pdbx_strand_id
1 'polypeptide(L)'
;MIRDERGYVLEFVLFMSLLFFFIFGILVYGMVANAKGDCFSAARDAARTLAVTHDQSQALARAEDVIQTTLYTGARIGGGNPGDPHTAFDPTNPNPVHPDVVLQDDSTYSRVWVYYHLPNAIPGLPKLLNPKAPVLAKYITVSGYAEFKDEPN
;
A
#
# COMPACT_ATOMS: atom_id res chain seq x y z
N MET A 1 -3.22 41.19 28.07
CA MET A 1 -3.62 39.95 28.77
C MET A 1 -4.77 39.32 27.99
N ILE A 2 -4.47 38.67 26.86
CA ILE A 2 -5.48 37.97 26.04
C ILE A 2 -5.75 36.63 26.72
N ARG A 3 -6.32 36.69 27.92
CA ARG A 3 -7.03 35.59 28.58
C ARG A 3 -8.51 35.90 28.42
N ASP A 4 -8.93 35.89 27.17
CA ASP A 4 -10.33 36.03 26.77
C ASP A 4 -10.80 34.62 26.40
N GLU A 5 -12.04 34.25 26.69
CA GLU A 5 -12.57 32.87 26.55
C GLU A 5 -12.26 32.24 25.17
N ARG A 6 -12.12 33.08 24.14
CA ARG A 6 -11.71 32.73 22.77
C ARG A 6 -10.32 32.09 22.69
N GLY A 7 -9.37 32.51 23.53
CA GLY A 7 -8.02 31.95 23.60
C GLY A 7 -8.02 30.51 24.11
N TYR A 8 -8.83 30.22 25.13
CA TYR A 8 -9.00 28.87 25.66
C TYR A 8 -9.67 27.94 24.66
N VAL A 9 -10.69 28.42 23.94
CA VAL A 9 -11.34 27.64 22.88
C VAL A 9 -10.36 27.34 21.75
N LEU A 10 -9.56 28.32 21.31
CA LEU A 10 -8.56 28.11 20.26
C LEU A 10 -7.50 27.10 20.68
N GLU A 11 -6.95 27.24 21.89
CA GLU A 11 -5.96 26.31 22.44
C GLU A 11 -6.51 24.89 22.52
N PHE A 12 -7.74 24.74 23.00
CA PHE A 12 -8.42 23.44 23.06
C PHE A 12 -8.64 22.82 21.68
N VAL A 13 -9.09 23.60 20.70
CA VAL A 13 -9.31 23.12 19.32
C VAL A 13 -8.00 22.69 18.67
N LEU A 14 -6.92 23.46 18.85
CA LEU A 14 -5.59 23.12 18.33
C LEU A 14 -5.06 21.85 18.98
N PHE A 15 -5.16 21.75 20.31
CA PHE A 15 -4.73 20.58 21.05
C PHE A 15 -5.52 19.33 20.65
N MET A 16 -6.85 19.42 20.55
CA MET A 16 -7.71 18.31 20.12
C MET A 16 -7.42 17.88 18.68
N SER A 17 -7.24 18.84 17.77
CA SER A 17 -6.88 18.55 16.37
C SER A 17 -5.57 17.78 16.27
N LEU A 18 -4.57 18.21 17.04
CA LEU A 18 -3.27 17.56 17.12
C LEU A 18 -3.39 16.15 17.72
N LEU A 19 -4.17 15.99 18.78
CA LEU A 19 -4.41 14.70 19.41
C LEU A 19 -5.08 13.72 18.44
N PHE A 20 -6.14 14.15 17.73
CA PHE A 20 -6.79 13.32 16.73
C PHE A 20 -5.85 12.94 15.58
N PHE A 21 -5.01 13.87 15.14
CA PHE A 21 -3.98 13.56 14.14
C PHE A 21 -3.08 12.42 14.59
N PHE A 22 -2.62 12.41 15.85
CA PHE A 22 -1.80 11.32 16.38
C PHE A 22 -2.58 10.01 16.53
N ILE A 23 -3.80 10.05 17.08
CA ILE A 23 -4.62 8.84 17.28
C ILE A 23 -4.90 8.17 15.94
N PHE A 24 -5.47 8.90 14.98
CA PHE A 24 -5.72 8.35 13.65
C PHE A 24 -4.41 8.02 12.95
N GLY A 25 -3.36 8.82 13.15
CA GLY A 25 -2.05 8.65 12.53
C GLY A 25 -1.42 7.30 12.89
N ILE A 26 -1.49 6.93 14.17
CA ILE A 26 -1.01 5.64 14.66
C ILE A 26 -1.84 4.49 14.07
N LEU A 27 -3.17 4.64 13.97
CA LEU A 27 -4.04 3.62 13.37
C LEU A 27 -3.69 3.39 11.90
N VAL A 28 -3.60 4.45 11.09
CA VAL A 28 -3.24 4.32 9.67
C VAL A 28 -1.82 3.81 9.51
N TYR A 29 -0.88 4.23 10.36
CA TYR A 29 0.48 3.69 10.35
C TYR A 29 0.50 2.18 10.64
N GLY A 30 -0.29 1.70 11.61
CA GLY A 30 -0.44 0.28 11.90
C GLY A 30 -0.99 -0.50 10.70
N MET A 31 -2.00 0.05 10.01
CA MET A 31 -2.53 -0.53 8.78
C MET A 31 -1.47 -0.61 7.67
N VAL A 32 -0.68 0.46 7.48
CA VAL A 32 0.44 0.48 6.52
C VAL A 32 1.48 -0.58 6.85
N ALA A 33 1.84 -0.73 8.13
CA ALA A 33 2.82 -1.71 8.57
C ALA A 33 2.33 -3.15 8.33
N ASN A 34 1.06 -3.45 8.64
CA ASN A 34 0.45 -4.75 8.38
C ASN A 34 0.39 -5.04 6.88
N ALA A 35 -0.15 -4.12 6.08
CA ALA A 35 -0.27 -4.29 4.64
C ALA A 35 1.10 -4.47 3.96
N LYS A 36 2.15 -3.80 4.45
CA LYS A 36 3.52 -4.01 3.97
C LYS A 36 4.02 -5.43 4.25
N GLY A 37 3.73 -5.97 5.44
CA GLY A 37 4.03 -7.36 5.79
C GLY A 37 3.34 -8.34 4.86
N ASP A 38 2.05 -8.14 4.61
CA ASP A 38 1.25 -9.00 3.72
C ASP A 38 1.73 -8.92 2.27
N CYS A 39 2.09 -7.74 1.77
CA CYS A 39 2.68 -7.59 0.44
C CYS A 39 4.02 -8.33 0.31
N PHE A 40 4.87 -8.31 1.34
CA PHE A 40 6.12 -9.10 1.32
C PHE A 40 5.86 -10.60 1.32
N SER A 41 4.90 -11.06 2.12
CA SER A 41 4.49 -12.47 2.14
C SER A 41 3.95 -12.90 0.79
N ALA A 42 3.04 -12.11 0.20
CA ALA A 42 2.48 -12.36 -1.13
C ALA A 42 3.56 -12.39 -2.22
N ALA A 43 4.49 -11.42 -2.21
CA ALA A 43 5.59 -11.39 -3.16
C ALA A 43 6.49 -12.62 -3.04
N ARG A 44 6.78 -13.08 -1.81
CA ARG A 44 7.61 -14.27 -1.58
C ARG A 44 6.94 -15.55 -2.05
N ASP A 45 5.66 -15.71 -1.73
CA ASP A 45 4.88 -16.88 -2.15
C ASP A 45 4.77 -16.94 -3.68
N ALA A 46 4.46 -15.81 -4.32
CA ALA A 46 4.37 -15.71 -5.77
C ALA A 46 5.73 -15.92 -6.46
N ALA A 47 6.82 -15.33 -5.94
CA ALA A 47 8.15 -15.52 -6.50
C ALA A 47 8.64 -16.97 -6.38
N ARG A 48 8.31 -17.65 -5.27
CA ARG A 48 8.59 -19.07 -5.10
C ARG A 48 7.78 -19.92 -6.08
N THR A 49 6.49 -19.64 -6.23
CA THR A 49 5.65 -20.34 -7.20
C THR A 49 6.19 -20.15 -8.62
N LEU A 50 6.60 -18.94 -8.97
CA LEU A 50 7.18 -18.64 -10.28
C LEU A 50 8.48 -19.43 -10.51
N ALA A 51 9.39 -19.42 -9.54
CA ALA A 51 10.69 -20.10 -9.62
C ALA A 51 10.60 -21.63 -9.75
N VAL A 52 9.51 -22.24 -9.28
CA VAL A 52 9.30 -23.70 -9.28
C VAL A 52 8.43 -24.15 -10.46
N THR A 53 7.35 -23.43 -10.73
CA THR A 53 6.35 -23.82 -11.75
C THR A 53 6.65 -23.24 -13.13
N HIS A 54 7.46 -22.18 -13.20
CA HIS A 54 7.72 -21.40 -14.41
C HIS A 54 6.44 -20.88 -15.09
N ASP A 55 5.34 -20.81 -14.34
CA ASP A 55 4.02 -20.38 -14.82
C ASP A 55 3.61 -19.05 -14.15
N GLN A 56 3.59 -17.99 -14.96
CA GLN A 56 3.22 -16.66 -14.53
C GLN A 56 1.77 -16.58 -14.03
N SER A 57 0.86 -17.37 -14.63
CA SER A 57 -0.55 -17.34 -14.24
C SER A 57 -0.77 -17.88 -12.82
N GLN A 58 -0.04 -18.93 -12.45
CA GLN A 58 -0.08 -19.51 -11.12
C GLN A 58 0.55 -18.58 -10.08
N ALA A 59 1.66 -17.92 -10.43
CA ALA A 59 2.30 -16.94 -9.55
C ALA A 59 1.39 -15.72 -9.29
N LEU A 60 0.71 -15.20 -10.33
CA LEU A 60 -0.29 -14.14 -10.18
C LEU A 60 -1.44 -14.56 -9.27
N ALA A 61 -2.05 -15.73 -9.55
CA ALA A 61 -3.15 -16.24 -8.74
C ALA A 61 -2.75 -16.44 -7.27
N ARG A 62 -1.49 -16.83 -7.02
CA ARG A 62 -0.97 -16.98 -5.65
C ARG A 62 -0.79 -15.64 -4.95
N ALA A 63 -0.26 -14.62 -5.61
CA ALA A 63 -0.18 -13.28 -5.05
C ALA A 63 -1.57 -12.72 -4.72
N GLU A 64 -2.52 -12.91 -5.64
CA GLU A 64 -3.90 -12.48 -5.50
C GLU A 64 -4.59 -13.15 -4.31
N ASP A 65 -4.48 -14.47 -4.17
CA ASP A 65 -5.05 -15.24 -3.06
C ASP A 65 -4.54 -14.74 -1.69
N VAL A 66 -3.23 -14.51 -1.56
CA VAL A 66 -2.65 -14.01 -0.32
C VAL A 66 -3.17 -12.61 0.02
N ILE A 67 -3.23 -11.70 -0.95
CA ILE A 67 -3.72 -10.34 -0.70
C ILE A 67 -5.22 -10.31 -0.43
N GLN A 68 -6.04 -11.03 -1.20
CA GLN A 68 -7.49 -11.04 -1.02
C GLN A 68 -7.93 -11.68 0.29
N THR A 69 -7.15 -12.61 0.84
CA THR A 69 -7.44 -13.24 2.13
C THR A 69 -6.98 -12.43 3.34
N THR A 70 -5.96 -11.57 3.18
CA THR A 70 -5.35 -10.81 4.28
C THR A 70 -5.80 -9.35 4.32
N LEU A 71 -6.04 -8.74 3.15
CA LEU A 71 -6.32 -7.32 3.00
C LEU A 71 -7.65 -7.06 2.30
N TYR A 72 -8.23 -5.89 2.58
CA TYR A 72 -9.47 -5.46 1.97
C TYR A 72 -9.22 -4.81 0.59
N THR A 73 -9.50 -5.54 -0.48
CA THR A 73 -9.23 -5.09 -1.87
C THR A 73 -10.37 -4.26 -2.49
N GLY A 74 -11.59 -4.35 -1.94
CA GLY A 74 -12.78 -3.68 -2.48
C GLY A 74 -12.83 -2.16 -2.28
N ALA A 75 -11.81 -1.55 -1.66
CA ALA A 75 -11.78 -0.11 -1.44
C ALA A 75 -11.54 0.63 -2.76
N ARG A 76 -12.47 1.52 -3.10
CA ARG A 76 -12.27 2.53 -4.14
C ARG A 76 -11.44 3.66 -3.55
N ILE A 77 -10.24 3.84 -4.09
CA ILE A 77 -9.32 4.92 -3.69
C ILE A 77 -9.34 6.08 -4.67
N GLY A 78 -9.85 5.86 -5.89
CA GLY A 78 -10.41 6.89 -6.75
C GLY A 78 -9.57 8.16 -6.84
N GLY A 79 -8.32 8.00 -7.28
CA GLY A 79 -7.55 9.18 -7.61
C GLY A 79 -8.16 9.90 -8.82
N GLY A 80 -8.15 11.23 -8.74
CA GLY A 80 -8.83 12.08 -9.71
C GLY A 80 -7.97 12.41 -10.92
N ASN A 81 -6.68 12.07 -10.89
CA ASN A 81 -5.72 12.41 -11.93
C ASN A 81 -5.36 11.18 -12.77
N PRO A 82 -4.95 11.40 -14.04
CA PRO A 82 -4.34 10.35 -14.84
C PRO A 82 -3.11 9.77 -14.12
N GLY A 83 -3.06 8.44 -13.97
CA GLY A 83 -1.96 7.77 -13.26
C GLY A 83 -2.15 7.64 -11.74
N ASP A 84 -3.34 7.92 -11.21
CA ASP A 84 -3.70 7.53 -9.85
C ASP A 84 -4.43 6.17 -9.84
N PRO A 85 -4.27 5.36 -8.77
CA PRO A 85 -4.92 4.08 -8.65
C PRO A 85 -6.43 4.21 -8.47
N HIS A 86 -7.16 3.26 -9.06
CA HIS A 86 -8.62 3.23 -9.06
C HIS A 86 -9.18 2.41 -7.89
N THR A 87 -8.58 1.26 -7.64
CA THR A 87 -8.92 0.30 -6.57
C THR A 87 -7.70 0.03 -5.69
N ALA A 88 -7.94 -0.44 -4.46
CA ALA A 88 -6.85 -0.74 -3.53
C ALA A 88 -5.90 -1.83 -4.02
N PHE A 89 -6.41 -2.76 -4.82
CA PHE A 89 -5.66 -3.82 -5.45
C PHE A 89 -6.33 -4.25 -6.77
N ASP A 90 -5.55 -4.39 -7.82
CA ASP A 90 -5.91 -4.93 -9.12
C ASP A 90 -4.69 -5.66 -9.74
N PRO A 91 -4.62 -6.98 -9.62
CA PRO A 91 -3.48 -7.76 -10.11
C PRO A 91 -3.50 -7.97 -11.63
N THR A 92 -4.59 -7.59 -12.32
CA THR A 92 -4.81 -7.93 -13.73
C THR A 92 -4.91 -6.73 -14.66
N ASN A 93 -5.33 -5.57 -14.16
CA ASN A 93 -5.49 -4.36 -14.97
C ASN A 93 -4.51 -3.26 -14.54
N PRO A 94 -4.24 -2.27 -15.40
CA PRO A 94 -3.37 -1.15 -15.05
C PRO A 94 -3.89 -0.40 -13.81
N ASN A 95 -3.10 -0.44 -12.73
CA ASN A 95 -3.36 0.26 -11.49
C ASN A 95 -2.04 0.76 -10.86
N PRO A 96 -1.67 2.03 -11.00
CA PRO A 96 -2.12 3.01 -12.01
C PRO A 96 -1.37 2.98 -13.34
N VAL A 97 -0.22 2.31 -13.42
CA VAL A 97 0.64 2.28 -14.64
C VAL A 97 0.91 0.84 -15.10
N HIS A 98 0.91 -0.11 -14.16
CA HIS A 98 1.07 -1.55 -14.36
C HIS A 98 0.08 -2.26 -13.42
N PRO A 99 -0.19 -3.56 -13.60
CA PRO A 99 -0.90 -4.35 -12.59
C PRO A 99 -0.17 -4.27 -11.24
N ASP A 100 -0.94 -4.43 -10.16
CA ASP A 100 -0.40 -4.42 -8.80
C ASP A 100 0.54 -5.60 -8.52
N VAL A 101 0.52 -6.63 -9.36
CA VAL A 101 1.50 -7.71 -9.32
C VAL A 101 2.33 -7.66 -10.59
N VAL A 102 3.62 -7.39 -10.44
CA VAL A 102 4.59 -7.38 -11.55
C VAL A 102 5.49 -8.59 -11.38
N LEU A 103 5.49 -9.45 -12.39
CA LEU A 103 6.36 -10.63 -12.47
C LEU A 103 7.47 -10.35 -13.49
N GLN A 104 8.70 -10.71 -13.13
CA GLN A 104 9.83 -10.75 -14.05
C GLN A 104 10.57 -12.06 -13.86
N ASP A 105 10.81 -12.76 -14.96
CA ASP A 105 11.57 -14.00 -14.99
C ASP A 105 12.76 -13.82 -15.96
N ASP A 106 13.97 -13.87 -15.41
CA ASP A 106 15.23 -13.75 -16.16
C ASP A 106 15.90 -15.13 -16.40
N SER A 107 15.17 -16.26 -16.28
CA SER A 107 15.64 -17.66 -16.42
C SER A 107 16.69 -18.14 -15.41
N THR A 108 17.13 -17.24 -14.53
CA THR A 108 18.01 -17.52 -13.39
C THR A 108 17.39 -17.05 -12.09
N TYR A 109 16.58 -15.98 -12.16
CA TYR A 109 15.88 -15.42 -11.03
C TYR A 109 14.47 -15.03 -11.44
N SER A 110 13.53 -15.45 -10.60
CA SER A 110 12.16 -14.99 -10.55
C SER A 110 12.03 -13.84 -9.57
N ARG A 111 11.62 -12.67 -10.07
CA ARG A 111 11.39 -11.45 -9.29
C ARG A 111 9.92 -11.08 -9.31
N VAL A 112 9.39 -10.76 -8.14
CA VAL A 112 7.98 -10.36 -8.01
C VAL A 112 7.87 -9.11 -7.16
N TRP A 113 7.11 -8.14 -7.67
CA TRP A 113 6.65 -6.98 -6.92
C TRP A 113 5.15 -7.09 -6.71
N VAL A 114 4.71 -6.81 -5.49
CA VAL A 114 3.29 -6.71 -5.13
C VAL A 114 3.06 -5.32 -4.55
N TYR A 115 2.16 -4.57 -5.15
CA TYR A 115 1.74 -3.25 -4.74
C TYR A 115 0.34 -3.34 -4.12
N TYR A 116 0.11 -2.53 -3.09
CA TYR A 116 -1.21 -2.37 -2.50
C TYR A 116 -1.41 -0.92 -2.11
N HIS A 117 -2.59 -0.41 -2.40
CA HIS A 117 -2.91 1.00 -2.21
C HIS A 117 -3.91 1.17 -1.07
N LEU A 118 -3.42 1.61 0.08
CA LEU A 118 -4.24 1.80 1.27
C LEU A 118 -4.94 3.16 1.23
N PRO A 119 -6.27 3.26 1.47
CA PRO A 119 -6.94 4.55 1.60
C PRO A 119 -6.37 5.34 2.79
N ASN A 120 -6.20 6.65 2.60
CA ASN A 120 -5.70 7.55 3.63
C ASN A 120 -6.73 8.64 3.93
N ALA A 121 -7.15 8.72 5.20
CA ALA A 121 -8.06 9.75 5.69
C ALA A 121 -7.34 10.93 6.37
N ILE A 122 -6.00 10.86 6.50
CA ILE A 122 -5.25 11.79 7.35
C ILE A 122 -4.40 12.72 6.47
N PRO A 123 -4.69 14.02 6.44
CA PRO A 123 -3.90 14.96 5.66
C PRO A 123 -2.48 15.02 6.20
N GLY A 124 -1.48 15.08 5.33
CA GLY A 124 -0.07 15.18 5.69
C GLY A 124 0.61 13.87 6.05
N LEU A 125 -0.11 12.83 6.46
CA LEU A 125 0.51 11.54 6.82
C LEU A 125 1.26 10.88 5.64
N PRO A 126 0.73 10.84 4.41
CA PRO A 126 1.47 10.29 3.28
C PRO A 126 2.79 11.03 3.03
N LYS A 127 2.80 12.36 3.22
CA LYS A 127 4.01 13.19 3.10
C LYS A 127 5.07 12.85 4.15
N LEU A 128 4.64 12.48 5.36
CA LEU A 128 5.54 12.07 6.43
C LEU A 128 6.17 10.69 6.15
N LEU A 129 5.39 9.76 5.61
CA LEU A 129 5.88 8.41 5.29
C LEU A 129 6.70 8.38 3.99
N ASN A 130 6.32 9.20 3.02
CA ASN A 130 7.00 9.37 1.76
C ASN A 130 7.12 10.88 1.43
N PRO A 131 8.31 11.48 1.56
CA PRO A 131 8.52 12.90 1.28
C PRO A 131 8.14 13.34 -0.13
N LYS A 132 8.04 12.40 -1.09
CA LYS A 132 7.61 12.70 -2.47
C LYS A 132 6.09 12.68 -2.65
N ALA A 133 5.32 12.16 -1.71
CA ALA A 133 3.87 12.12 -1.79
C ALA A 133 3.26 13.53 -1.69
N PRO A 134 2.09 13.78 -2.31
CA PRO A 134 1.29 14.98 -2.04
C PRO A 134 0.83 15.05 -0.59
N VAL A 135 0.70 16.26 -0.04
CA VAL A 135 0.19 16.47 1.33
C VAL A 135 -1.23 15.93 1.50
N LEU A 136 -2.06 16.07 0.45
CA LEU A 136 -3.44 15.62 0.43
C LEU A 136 -3.62 14.32 -0.38
N ALA A 137 -2.60 13.44 -0.38
CA ALA A 137 -2.74 12.15 -1.05
C ALA A 137 -3.86 11.32 -0.40
N LYS A 138 -4.76 10.82 -1.25
CA LYS A 138 -5.93 10.03 -0.85
C LYS A 138 -5.61 8.59 -0.48
N TYR A 139 -4.40 8.14 -0.79
CA TYR A 139 -3.94 6.79 -0.55
C TYR A 139 -2.44 6.76 -0.23
N ILE A 140 -1.99 5.66 0.33
CA ILE A 140 -0.60 5.32 0.60
C ILE A 140 -0.30 4.01 -0.11
N THR A 141 0.61 4.04 -1.08
CA THR A 141 1.08 2.82 -1.74
C THR A 141 2.11 2.12 -0.86
N VAL A 142 1.85 0.86 -0.55
CA VAL A 142 2.83 -0.06 0.03
C VAL A 142 3.24 -1.08 -1.02
N SER A 143 4.44 -1.61 -0.87
CA SER A 143 4.98 -2.60 -1.80
C SER A 143 5.79 -3.67 -1.08
N GLY A 144 5.67 -4.90 -1.56
CA GLY A 144 6.54 -6.03 -1.25
C GLY A 144 7.37 -6.40 -2.47
N TYR A 145 8.61 -6.81 -2.24
CA TYR A 145 9.51 -7.34 -3.27
C TYR A 145 10.14 -8.62 -2.77
N ALA A 146 10.23 -9.62 -3.65
CA ALA A 146 10.97 -10.83 -3.40
C ALA A 146 11.66 -11.31 -4.68
N GLU A 147 12.80 -11.94 -4.50
CA GLU A 147 13.54 -12.63 -5.55
C GLU A 147 13.86 -14.05 -5.11
N PHE A 148 13.70 -14.99 -6.03
CA PHE A 148 14.06 -16.39 -5.84
C PHE A 148 14.91 -16.84 -7.02
N LYS A 149 15.87 -17.71 -6.74
CA LYS A 149 16.64 -18.38 -7.78
C LYS A 149 15.80 -19.50 -8.37
N ASP A 150 15.78 -19.59 -9.69
CA ASP A 150 14.98 -20.60 -10.40
C ASP A 150 15.54 -22.01 -10.18
N GLU A 151 14.64 -22.97 -10.01
CA GLU A 151 15.03 -24.38 -9.97
C GLU A 151 15.31 -24.88 -11.40
N PRO A 152 16.40 -25.66 -11.60
CA PRO A 152 16.68 -26.22 -12.92
C PRO A 152 15.59 -27.23 -13.30
N ASN A 153 15.02 -27.04 -14.50
CA ASN A 153 14.05 -27.95 -15.13
C ASN A 153 14.61 -29.36 -15.34
#